data_AF-A0A8S9ZP59-F1
#
_entry.id   AF-A0A8S9ZP59-F1
#
_cell.length_a   1.000
_cell.length_b   1.000
_cell.length_c   1.000
_cell.angle_alpha   90.00
_cell.angle_beta   90.00
_cell.angle_gamma   90.00
#
_symmetry.space_group_name_H-M   'P 1'
#
loop_
_entity.id
_entity.type
_entity.pdbx_description
1 polymer ?
#
loop_
_entity_poly.entity_id
_entity_poly.type
_entity_poly.pdbx_seq_one_letter_code
_entity_poly.pdbx_strand_id
1 'polypeptide(L)'
;IGVGEGWCCHLADNSIALFIPPKLFNITLSREHFVNLLEYCEERLKVKRVLACFDKSEIDPREGIPRALKCIGFSVLPPNRFPNWLDSKTTFAMVYLI
;
A
#
# COMPACT_ATOMS: atom_id res chain seq x y z
N ILE A 1 -12.80 3.21 16.24
CA ILE A 1 -12.12 3.61 14.99
C ILE A 1 -12.39 2.50 13.99
N GLY A 2 -13.39 2.67 13.14
CA GLY A 2 -13.86 1.63 12.23
C GLY A 2 -12.96 1.56 11.01
N VAL A 3 -12.08 0.56 10.98
CA VAL A 3 -11.39 0.15 9.76
C VAL A 3 -12.43 -0.64 8.97
N GLY A 4 -12.94 -0.07 7.87
CA GLY A 4 -14.03 -0.67 7.07
C GLY A 4 -13.72 -2.11 6.65
N GLU A 5 -14.76 -2.93 6.53
CA GLU A 5 -14.68 -4.34 6.15
C GLU A 5 -13.75 -4.53 4.93
N GLY A 6 -12.60 -5.18 5.14
CA GLY A 6 -11.67 -5.57 4.07
C GLY A 6 -10.31 -4.87 4.03
N TRP A 7 -10.06 -3.85 4.87
CA TRP A 7 -8.69 -3.35 5.04
C TRP A 7 -7.93 -4.26 5.99
N CYS A 8 -6.84 -4.85 5.51
CA CYS A 8 -5.91 -5.58 6.35
C CYS A 8 -4.55 -4.89 6.27
N CYS A 9 -3.86 -4.80 7.40
CA CYS A 9 -2.48 -4.37 7.44
C CYS A 9 -1.59 -5.44 8.08
N HIS A 10 -0.34 -5.51 7.63
CA HIS A 10 0.66 -6.40 8.17
C HIS A 10 1.93 -5.61 8.49
N LEU A 11 2.34 -5.63 9.76
CA LEU A 11 3.54 -4.93 10.24
C LEU A 11 4.65 -5.96 10.46
N ALA A 12 5.73 -5.85 9.69
CA ALA A 12 6.89 -6.73 9.80
C ALA A 12 8.15 -6.04 9.23
N ASP A 13 9.32 -6.36 9.78
CA ASP A 13 10.63 -5.91 9.24
C ASP A 13 10.72 -4.39 8.98
N ASN A 14 10.32 -3.57 9.96
CA ASN A 14 10.22 -2.10 9.83
C ASN A 14 9.41 -1.65 8.61
N SER A 15 8.43 -2.44 8.21
CA SER A 15 7.59 -2.22 7.05
C SER A 15 6.14 -2.44 7.42
N ILE A 16 5.26 -1.62 6.87
CA ILE A 16 3.81 -1.87 6.95
C ILE A 16 3.29 -2.17 5.56
N ALA A 17 2.63 -3.31 5.37
CA ALA A 17 1.79 -3.56 4.20
C ALA A 17 0.35 -3.20 4.46
N LEU A 18 -0.24 -2.51 3.50
CA LEU A 18 -1.64 -2.12 3.44
C LEU A 18 -2.26 -2.90 2.28
N PHE A 19 -3.13 -3.86 2.59
CA PHE A 19 -3.87 -4.61 1.59
C PHE A 19 -5.12 -3.83 1.22
N ILE A 20 -5.12 -3.27 0.02
CA ILE A 20 -6.17 -2.36 -0.46
C ILE A 20 -7.18 -3.19 -1.27
N PRO A 21 -8.42 -3.35 -0.79
CA PRO A 21 -9.41 -4.15 -1.49
C PRO A 21 -9.91 -3.46 -2.77
N PRO A 22 -10.24 -4.23 -3.83
CA PRO A 22 -10.59 -3.66 -5.14
C PRO A 22 -11.83 -2.77 -5.14
N LYS A 23 -12.79 -3.08 -4.27
CA LYS A 23 -14.04 -2.34 -4.13
C LYS A 23 -13.84 -0.88 -3.73
N LEU A 24 -12.66 -0.54 -3.19
CA LEU A 24 -12.33 0.81 -2.76
C LEU A 24 -11.53 1.59 -3.80
N PHE A 25 -11.28 1.02 -5.00
CA PHE A 25 -10.62 1.72 -6.09
C PHE A 25 -11.38 2.95 -6.61
N ASN A 26 -12.69 3.02 -6.32
CA ASN A 26 -13.54 4.17 -6.62
C ASN A 26 -13.64 5.19 -5.47
N ILE A 27 -13.04 4.90 -4.30
CA ILE A 27 -12.98 5.87 -3.21
C ILE A 27 -11.83 6.83 -3.52
N THR A 28 -12.17 8.09 -3.66
CA THR A 28 -11.22 9.19 -3.59
C THR A 28 -10.59 9.23 -2.20
N LEU A 29 -9.49 8.50 -2.01
CA LEU A 29 -8.58 8.72 -0.88
C LEU A 29 -8.17 10.19 -0.93
N SER A 30 -8.62 10.98 0.04
CA SER A 30 -8.21 12.38 0.10
C SER A 30 -6.69 12.42 0.32
N ARG A 31 -6.02 13.33 -0.39
CA ARG A 31 -4.57 13.53 -0.24
C ARG A 31 -4.19 13.75 1.22
N GLU A 32 -5.00 14.52 1.94
CA GLU A 32 -4.81 14.81 3.37
C GLU A 32 -4.85 13.55 4.24
N HIS A 33 -5.87 12.71 4.10
CA HIS A 33 -5.94 11.46 4.87
C HIS A 33 -4.77 10.52 4.55
N PHE A 34 -4.31 10.52 3.30
CA PHE A 34 -3.19 9.70 2.90
C PHE A 34 -1.85 10.22 3.44
N VAL A 35 -1.63 11.55 3.46
CA VAL A 35 -0.46 12.16 4.09
C VAL A 35 -0.45 11.88 5.59
N ASN A 36 -1.59 12.07 6.28
CA ASN A 36 -1.72 11.77 7.70
C ASN A 36 -1.41 10.30 8.02
N LEU A 37 -1.75 9.38 7.12
CA LEU A 37 -1.40 7.96 7.24
C LEU A 37 0.12 7.73 7.14
N LEU A 38 0.80 8.40 6.20
CA LEU A 38 2.25 8.29 6.06
C LEU A 38 2.98 8.88 7.28
N GLU A 39 2.55 10.05 7.75
CA GLU A 39 3.06 10.68 8.98
C GLU A 39 2.86 9.76 10.19
N TYR A 40 1.70 9.13 10.32
CA TYR A 40 1.46 8.14 11.37
C TYR A 40 2.43 6.94 11.28
N CYS A 41 2.69 6.45 10.07
CA CYS A 41 3.64 5.35 9.85
C CYS A 41 5.06 5.74 10.27
N GLU A 42 5.48 6.96 9.95
CA GLU A 42 6.80 7.49 10.32
C GLU A 42 6.92 7.77 11.82
N GLU A 43 6.02 8.57 12.36
CA GLU A 43 6.15 9.13 13.70
C GLU A 43 5.77 8.13 14.79
N ARG A 44 4.73 7.32 14.55
CA ARG A 44 4.17 6.40 15.54
C ARG A 44 4.65 4.98 15.35
N LEU A 45 4.59 4.45 14.13
CA LEU A 45 4.98 3.06 13.86
C LEU A 45 6.48 2.89 13.65
N LYS A 46 7.23 3.97 13.41
CA LYS A 46 8.69 3.96 13.21
C LYS A 46 9.13 2.99 12.11
N VAL A 47 8.27 2.81 11.09
CA VAL A 47 8.58 2.01 9.91
C VAL A 47 9.44 2.81 8.93
N LYS A 48 10.27 2.11 8.15
CA LYS A 48 11.12 2.69 7.11
C LYS A 48 10.49 2.66 5.72
N ARG A 49 9.44 1.84 5.55
CA ARG A 49 8.75 1.70 4.27
C ARG A 49 7.30 1.29 4.44
N VAL A 50 6.47 1.80 3.55
CA VAL A 50 5.04 1.49 3.44
C VAL A 50 4.83 0.74 2.13
N LEU A 51 4.16 -0.41 2.19
CA LEU A 51 3.80 -1.23 1.05
C LEU A 51 2.30 -1.10 0.78
N ALA A 52 1.93 -0.69 -0.42
CA ALA A 52 0.56 -0.75 -0.90
C ALA A 52 0.40 -2.04 -1.71
N CYS A 53 -0.39 -2.98 -1.20
CA CYS A 53 -0.56 -4.32 -1.74
C CYS A 53 -1.96 -4.48 -2.35
N PHE A 54 -1.99 -5.06 -3.55
CA PHE A 54 -3.18 -5.24 -4.37
C PHE A 54 -3.23 -6.66 -4.92
N ASP A 55 -4.42 -7.20 -5.13
CA ASP A 55 -4.58 -8.43 -5.90
C ASP A 55 -4.25 -8.15 -7.38
N LYS A 56 -3.34 -8.95 -7.97
CA LYS A 56 -2.96 -8.82 -9.38
C LYS A 56 -4.11 -9.06 -10.35
N SER A 57 -5.08 -9.91 -10.02
CA SER A 57 -6.19 -10.18 -10.95
C SER A 57 -7.15 -8.99 -11.06
N GLU A 58 -7.12 -8.10 -10.08
CA GLU A 58 -8.11 -7.04 -9.90
C GLU A 58 -7.55 -5.65 -10.21
N ILE A 59 -6.26 -5.53 -10.57
CA ILE A 59 -5.58 -4.23 -10.70
C ILE A 59 -4.86 -4.06 -12.04
N ASP A 60 -5.03 -2.88 -12.66
CA ASP A 60 -4.16 -2.39 -13.73
C ASP A 60 -3.09 -1.43 -13.14
N PRO A 61 -1.79 -1.76 -13.21
CA PRO A 61 -0.70 -0.90 -12.74
C PRO A 61 -0.56 0.46 -13.44
N ARG A 62 -1.26 0.68 -14.56
CA ARG A 62 -1.20 1.89 -15.37
C ARG A 62 -2.31 2.89 -15.06
N GLU A 63 -3.40 2.44 -14.44
CA GLU A 63 -4.59 3.26 -14.18
C GLU A 63 -4.96 3.26 -12.69
N GLY A 64 -6.00 4.02 -12.31
CA GLY A 64 -6.58 3.99 -10.97
C GLY A 64 -5.63 4.31 -9.82
N ILE A 65 -5.77 3.58 -8.70
CA ILE A 65 -4.98 3.81 -7.48
C ILE A 65 -3.47 3.68 -7.72
N PRO A 66 -2.92 2.66 -8.42
CA PRO A 66 -1.50 2.57 -8.69
C PRO A 66 -0.93 3.81 -9.38
N ARG A 67 -1.66 4.40 -10.32
CA ARG A 67 -1.27 5.65 -10.97
C ARG A 67 -1.26 6.83 -9.99
N ALA A 68 -2.29 6.95 -9.15
CA ALA A 68 -2.35 7.98 -8.12
C ALA A 68 -1.21 7.87 -7.10
N LEU A 69 -0.89 6.64 -6.68
CA LEU A 69 0.23 6.36 -5.77
C LEU A 69 1.58 6.74 -6.38
N LYS A 70 1.79 6.52 -7.68
CA LYS A 70 3.00 6.99 -8.38
C LYS A 70 3.16 8.51 -8.29
N CYS A 71 2.07 9.26 -8.43
CA CYS A 71 2.11 10.73 -8.37
C CYS A 71 2.55 11.28 -7.01
N ILE A 72 2.46 10.49 -5.95
CA ILE A 72 2.82 10.88 -4.58
C ILE A 72 4.07 10.17 -4.06
N GLY A 73 4.84 9.52 -4.95
CA GLY A 73 6.17 8.98 -4.64
C GLY A 73 6.24 7.48 -4.38
N PHE A 74 5.14 6.73 -4.49
CA PHE A 74 5.23 5.27 -4.48
C PHE A 74 5.87 4.77 -5.77
N SER A 75 6.72 3.75 -5.64
CA SER A 75 7.34 3.05 -6.77
C SER A 75 6.89 1.59 -6.81
N VAL A 76 6.91 0.96 -7.97
CA VAL A 76 6.58 -0.47 -8.08
C VAL A 76 7.66 -1.28 -7.35
N LEU A 77 7.24 -2.16 -6.44
CA LEU A 77 8.15 -3.12 -5.81
C LEU A 77 8.26 -4.34 -6.75
N PRO A 78 9.46 -4.69 -7.24
CA PRO A 78 9.61 -5.90 -8.04
C PRO A 78 9.51 -7.15 -7.16
N PRO A 79 8.95 -8.27 -7.66
CA PRO A 79 8.81 -9.54 -6.94
C PRO A 79 10.06 -10.01 -6.18
N ASN A 80 11.24 -9.86 -6.77
CA ASN A 80 12.52 -10.26 -6.15
C ASN A 80 12.90 -9.44 -4.90
N ARG A 81 12.17 -8.36 -4.62
CA ARG A 81 12.36 -7.51 -3.43
C ARG A 81 11.19 -7.60 -2.44
N PHE A 82 10.28 -8.55 -2.65
CA PHE A 82 9.18 -8.77 -1.72
C PHE A 82 9.71 -9.33 -0.39
N PRO A 83 9.12 -8.92 0.74
CA PRO A 83 9.32 -9.64 1.99
C PRO A 83 8.87 -11.10 1.88
N ASN A 84 9.48 -11.99 2.64
CA ASN A 84 9.21 -13.44 2.56
C ASN A 84 7.76 -13.83 2.89
N TRP A 85 7.04 -12.99 3.64
CA TRP A 85 5.64 -13.19 4.00
C TRP A 85 4.66 -12.70 2.92
N LEU A 86 5.13 -11.99 1.88
CA LEU A 86 4.29 -11.45 0.83
C LEU A 86 4.36 -12.33 -0.43
N ASP A 87 3.23 -12.90 -0.83
CA ASP A 87 3.19 -13.75 -2.02
C ASP A 87 3.31 -12.93 -3.31
N SER A 88 4.47 -13.03 -3.95
CA SER A 88 4.76 -12.34 -5.19
C SER A 88 4.00 -12.88 -6.40
N LYS A 89 3.32 -14.04 -6.31
CA LYS A 89 2.53 -14.59 -7.42
C LYS A 89 1.18 -13.90 -7.52
N THR A 90 0.50 -13.74 -6.39
CA THR A 90 -0.85 -13.17 -6.30
C THR A 90 -0.85 -11.66 -6.08
N THR A 91 0.20 -11.10 -5.49
CA THR A 91 0.20 -9.70 -5.06
C THR A 91 0.98 -8.77 -6.00
N PHE A 92 0.35 -7.66 -6.39
CA PHE A 92 1.04 -6.48 -6.92
C PHE A 92 1.33 -5.53 -5.76
N ALA A 93 2.58 -5.08 -5.63
CA ALA A 93 2.95 -4.19 -4.54
C ALA A 93 3.67 -2.94 -5.04
N MET A 94 3.37 -1.83 -4.39
CA MET A 94 4.11 -0.58 -4.50
C MET A 94 4.72 -0.23 -3.16
N VAL A 95 5.85 0.47 -3.17
CA VAL A 95 6.60 0.86 -1.98
C VAL A 95 6.81 2.36 -1.93
N TYR A 96 6.60 2.92 -0.75
CA TYR A 96 7.02 4.27 -0.36
C TYR A 96 8.09 4.13 0.72
N LEU A 97 9.19 4.85 0.56
CA LEU A 97 10.26 4.89 1.54
C LEU A 97 10.05 6.15 2.37
N ILE A 98 10.06 5.97 3.69
CA ILE A 98 10.01 7.04 4.68
C ILE A 98 11.45 7.43 5.02
#